data_AF-A0A2V7KLB1-F1
#
_entry.id   AF-A0A2V7KLB1-F1
#
_cell.length_a   1.000
_cell.length_b   1.000
_cell.length_c   1.000
_cell.angle_alpha   90.00
_cell.angle_beta   90.00
_cell.angle_gamma   90.00
#
_symmetry.space_group_name_H-M   'P 1'
#
loop_
_entity.id
_entity.type
_entity.pdbx_description
1 polymer ?
#
loop_
_entity_poly.entity_id
_entity_poly.type
_entity_poly.pdbx_seq_one_letter_code
_entity_poly.pdbx_strand_id
1 'polypeptide(L)'
;EAALSENSDFLVSARALAQRRPSKDPDTRKLWRLIYQLENLRTLPRSHGTLPAVIEEILSQTVGPYRNKLEERHDELTDPAAIPEAVELAAKLGSAKEISFAPKGGVEIALRGMLAAAGFRKLPSSPSGTIIDADALTVFKALQLLDAEKLDISLDRYVTFDFETTDNDVETCGVVEIGAARVVNGEIVDRFHSMVNPFRPISPKATAVHGYTDADVANAPPFHEVFTQFHAFVGQDLLIAHNGMKFDVPVLRRLAAGRDGVDTLAFYDTFPLVRSLSQDSGKQEDLAHRFGIDCGRAHHALDDAITLAHVYRELQKLRAARARKAVLSNVLDYLGLALALEPGGESPERDLLFNIGRYRTLGRYSDALEFYAASRTDGTPTLDDVIARLGGRGLMTKLRAQRDPSQRYATAVARLNALIGEGTLEECIDLLLERVALSTSEGVELAPDRVNLLTLHSTKGLEFSRVYMLGVEDYEILGYQPTKDEVEEARRLLYVGMTRARERLVLTRVQRRFGRETGGSSFLEEMRLRTLDLRDPKLRPALLG
;
A
#
# COMPACT_ATOMS: atom_id res chain seq x y z
N GLU A 1 -23.09 13.88 -6.08
CA GLU A 1 -24.31 14.42 -6.72
C GLU A 1 -24.14 14.68 -8.22
N ALA A 2 -23.14 15.44 -8.72
CA ALA A 2 -22.96 15.62 -10.18
C ALA A 2 -22.35 14.41 -10.93
N ALA A 3 -21.83 13.40 -10.21
CA ALA A 3 -21.24 12.17 -10.80
C ALA A 3 -22.26 11.01 -10.94
N LEU A 4 -23.55 11.27 -10.72
CA LEU A 4 -24.63 10.26 -10.72
C LEU A 4 -25.34 10.13 -12.08
N SER A 5 -24.75 10.59 -13.19
CA SER A 5 -25.19 10.09 -14.50
C SER A 5 -24.52 8.73 -14.71
N GLU A 6 -25.32 7.67 -14.79
CA GLU A 6 -24.91 6.25 -14.83
C GLU A 6 -23.91 5.87 -15.96
N ASN A 7 -23.46 6.82 -16.79
CA ASN A 7 -22.56 6.61 -17.94
C ASN A 7 -21.32 7.54 -17.97
N SER A 8 -21.04 8.38 -16.96
CA SER A 8 -19.84 9.25 -17.00
C SER A 8 -18.65 8.61 -16.29
N ASP A 9 -17.49 8.51 -16.96
CA ASP A 9 -16.21 8.13 -16.35
C ASP A 9 -15.93 9.02 -15.12
N PHE A 10 -15.67 8.40 -13.97
CA PHE A 10 -15.43 9.07 -12.69
C PHE A 10 -14.32 10.12 -12.79
N LEU A 11 -13.21 9.83 -13.49
CA LEU A 11 -12.09 10.76 -13.63
C LEU A 11 -12.46 11.97 -14.49
N VAL A 12 -13.29 11.76 -15.53
CA VAL A 12 -13.82 12.85 -16.35
C VAL A 12 -14.68 13.78 -15.49
N SER A 13 -15.59 13.23 -14.70
CA SER A 13 -16.45 14.00 -13.80
C SER A 13 -15.67 14.71 -12.68
N ALA A 14 -14.69 14.04 -12.08
CA ALA A 14 -13.82 14.62 -11.05
C ALA A 14 -12.98 15.78 -11.60
N ARG A 15 -12.43 15.64 -12.81
CA ARG A 15 -11.65 16.69 -13.49
C ARG A 15 -12.52 17.90 -13.81
N ALA A 16 -13.70 17.69 -14.38
CA ALA A 16 -14.64 18.78 -14.67
C ALA A 16 -15.04 19.55 -13.39
N LEU A 17 -15.26 18.84 -12.28
CA LEU A 17 -15.53 19.48 -10.99
C LEU A 17 -14.33 20.28 -10.48
N ALA A 18 -13.12 19.70 -10.56
CA ALA A 18 -11.90 20.35 -10.09
C ALA A 18 -11.55 21.61 -10.90
N GLN A 19 -11.86 21.65 -12.19
CA GLN A 19 -11.66 22.81 -13.07
C GLN A 19 -12.64 23.96 -12.76
N ARG A 20 -13.89 23.65 -12.39
CA ARG A 20 -14.92 24.67 -12.10
C ARG A 20 -14.77 25.33 -10.73
N ARG A 21 -14.02 24.72 -9.81
CA ARG A 21 -13.83 25.24 -8.46
C ARG A 21 -12.63 26.20 -8.37
N PRO A 22 -12.64 27.16 -7.43
CA PRO A 22 -11.49 28.04 -7.21
C PRO A 22 -10.22 27.26 -6.89
N SER A 23 -9.09 27.64 -7.49
CA SER A 23 -7.80 26.94 -7.33
C SER A 23 -7.23 26.99 -5.91
N LYS A 24 -7.59 28.02 -5.14
CA LYS A 24 -7.15 28.21 -3.74
C LYS A 24 -7.98 27.40 -2.73
N ASP A 25 -9.12 26.85 -3.14
CA ASP A 25 -9.99 26.05 -2.27
C ASP A 25 -9.25 24.74 -1.87
N PRO A 26 -9.15 24.44 -0.55
CA PRO A 26 -8.56 23.19 -0.06
C PRO A 26 -9.13 21.92 -0.71
N ASP A 27 -10.43 21.88 -1.01
CA ASP A 27 -11.06 20.69 -1.59
C ASP A 27 -10.73 20.55 -3.09
N THR A 28 -10.56 21.66 -3.81
CA THR A 28 -10.04 21.63 -5.19
C THR A 28 -8.63 21.02 -5.24
N ARG A 29 -7.77 21.35 -4.26
CA ARG A 29 -6.43 20.76 -4.15
C ARG A 29 -6.48 19.28 -3.83
N LYS A 30 -7.40 18.83 -2.98
CA LYS A 30 -7.62 17.40 -2.70
C LYS A 30 -8.12 16.65 -3.94
N LEU A 31 -9.06 17.23 -4.69
CA LEU A 31 -9.59 16.65 -5.94
C LEU A 31 -8.46 16.46 -6.97
N TRP A 32 -7.65 17.48 -7.21
CA TRP A 32 -6.51 17.34 -8.13
C TRP A 32 -5.50 16.29 -7.66
N ARG A 33 -5.19 16.25 -6.36
CA ARG A 33 -4.32 15.21 -5.79
C ARG A 33 -4.88 13.81 -6.04
N LEU A 34 -6.19 13.60 -5.81
CA LEU A 34 -6.85 12.33 -6.08
C LEU A 34 -6.77 11.96 -7.57
N ILE A 35 -7.05 12.91 -8.47
CA ILE A 35 -6.96 12.69 -9.92
C ILE A 35 -5.55 12.24 -10.32
N TYR A 36 -4.52 12.95 -9.83
CA TYR A 36 -3.13 12.62 -10.15
C TYR A 36 -2.74 11.23 -9.62
N GLN A 37 -3.14 10.90 -8.39
CA GLN A 37 -2.90 9.58 -7.81
C GLN A 37 -3.56 8.48 -8.66
N LEU A 38 -4.86 8.60 -8.95
CA LEU A 38 -5.59 7.59 -9.72
C LEU A 38 -5.03 7.39 -11.13
N GLU A 39 -4.57 8.45 -11.78
CA GLU A 39 -3.98 8.36 -13.12
C GLU A 39 -2.58 7.72 -13.08
N ASN A 40 -1.76 8.05 -12.08
CA ASN A 40 -0.51 7.34 -11.83
C ASN A 40 -0.78 5.85 -11.50
N LEU A 41 -1.85 5.53 -10.76
CA LEU A 41 -2.23 4.13 -10.46
C LEU A 41 -2.49 3.32 -11.74
N ARG A 42 -3.11 3.92 -12.76
CA ARG A 42 -3.40 3.26 -14.03
C ARG A 42 -2.14 2.91 -14.82
N THR A 43 -1.00 3.54 -14.52
CA THR A 43 0.27 3.31 -15.21
C THR A 43 1.19 2.34 -14.48
N LEU A 44 0.85 1.95 -13.25
CA LEU A 44 1.66 1.04 -12.45
C LEU A 44 1.95 -0.33 -13.06
N PRO A 45 1.00 -0.98 -13.77
CA PRO A 45 1.29 -2.25 -14.42
C PRO A 45 2.38 -2.17 -15.49
N ARG A 46 2.66 -0.96 -16.02
CA ARG A 46 3.76 -0.73 -16.98
C ARG A 46 5.04 -0.24 -16.32
N SER A 47 4.95 0.18 -15.06
CA SER A 47 6.03 0.83 -14.34
C SER A 47 6.68 -0.09 -13.29
N HIS A 48 6.05 -1.22 -12.95
CA HIS A 48 6.58 -2.15 -11.95
C HIS A 48 6.54 -3.60 -12.44
N GLY A 49 7.64 -4.33 -12.21
CA GLY A 49 7.75 -5.74 -12.57
C GLY A 49 7.20 -6.71 -11.51
N THR A 50 6.89 -6.23 -10.30
CA THR A 50 6.49 -7.09 -9.16
C THR A 50 5.30 -6.51 -8.38
N LEU A 51 4.50 -7.39 -7.78
CA LEU A 51 3.39 -6.98 -6.90
C LEU A 51 3.86 -6.16 -5.67
N PRO A 52 4.93 -6.56 -4.94
CA PRO A 52 5.43 -5.74 -3.83
C PRO A 52 5.76 -4.31 -4.23
N ALA A 53 6.36 -4.12 -5.42
CA ALA A 53 6.64 -2.79 -5.96
C ALA A 53 5.39 -1.95 -6.19
N VAL A 54 4.33 -2.56 -6.74
CA VAL A 54 3.03 -1.91 -6.93
C VAL A 54 2.41 -1.53 -5.59
N ILE A 55 2.44 -2.43 -4.60
CA ILE A 55 1.91 -2.16 -3.25
C ILE A 55 2.66 -1.00 -2.61
N GLU A 56 3.98 -1.00 -2.66
CA GLU A 56 4.80 0.08 -2.11
C GLU A 56 4.58 1.42 -2.81
N GLU A 57 4.44 1.43 -4.14
CA GLU A 57 4.05 2.64 -4.86
C GLU A 57 2.70 3.17 -4.35
N ILE A 58 1.67 2.31 -4.24
CA ILE A 58 0.35 2.69 -3.73
C ILE A 58 0.46 3.27 -2.31
N LEU A 59 1.22 2.62 -1.43
CA LEU A 59 1.44 3.07 -0.05
C LEU A 59 2.22 4.40 -0.01
N SER A 60 3.19 4.59 -0.90
CA SER A 60 3.98 5.82 -1.02
C SER A 60 3.16 7.02 -1.51
N GLN A 61 2.14 6.78 -2.33
CA GLN A 61 1.27 7.83 -2.86
C GLN A 61 0.39 8.48 -1.80
N THR A 62 0.46 8.09 -0.52
CA THR A 62 -0.31 8.67 0.59
C THR A 62 -1.82 8.59 0.38
N VAL A 63 -2.31 7.38 0.17
CA VAL A 63 -3.76 7.09 0.17
C VAL A 63 -4.22 6.81 1.61
N GLY A 64 -4.32 7.87 2.43
CA GLY A 64 -4.91 7.79 3.78
C GLY A 64 -3.99 8.22 4.93
N PRO A 65 -4.53 8.23 6.17
CA PRO A 65 -3.82 8.71 7.36
C PRO A 65 -2.96 7.65 8.06
N TYR A 66 -3.08 6.38 7.67
CA TYR A 66 -2.39 5.30 8.35
C TYR A 66 -0.96 5.20 7.83
N ARG A 67 0.00 5.46 8.72
CA ARG A 67 1.42 5.24 8.49
C ARG A 67 1.95 4.35 9.58
N ASN A 68 2.87 3.46 9.23
CA ASN A 68 3.57 2.69 10.25
C ASN A 68 4.53 3.61 11.04
N LYS A 69 4.96 3.21 12.25
CA LYS A 69 5.78 4.07 13.12
C LYS A 69 7.15 4.44 12.53
N LEU A 70 7.69 3.62 11.64
CA LEU A 70 8.93 3.92 10.92
C LEU A 70 8.68 4.94 9.81
N GLU A 71 7.58 4.82 9.06
CA GLU A 71 7.18 5.82 8.04
C GLU A 71 6.91 7.20 8.63
N GLU A 72 6.24 7.25 9.79
CA GLU A 72 5.96 8.51 10.51
C GLU A 72 7.25 9.23 10.90
N ARG A 73 8.28 8.48 11.27
CA ARG A 73 9.54 8.97 11.85
C ARG A 73 10.73 8.81 10.88
N HIS A 74 10.48 8.56 9.60
CA HIS A 74 11.53 8.17 8.65
C HIS A 74 12.64 9.24 8.49
N ASP A 75 12.33 10.51 8.71
CA ASP A 75 13.31 11.62 8.66
C ASP A 75 14.33 11.56 9.82
N GLU A 76 14.01 10.84 10.90
CA GLU A 76 14.87 10.66 12.08
C GLU A 76 15.65 9.33 12.04
N LEU A 77 15.45 8.53 10.99
CA LEU A 77 16.14 7.26 10.79
C LEU A 77 17.26 7.45 9.77
N THR A 78 18.40 6.83 10.04
CA THR A 78 19.52 6.77 9.10
C THR A 78 19.16 5.79 7.98
N ASP A 79 19.43 6.18 6.72
CA ASP A 79 19.30 5.27 5.58
C ASP A 79 20.26 4.07 5.77
N PRO A 80 19.76 2.82 5.82
CA PRO A 80 20.60 1.64 5.93
C PRO A 80 21.75 1.58 4.91
N ALA A 81 21.56 2.13 3.70
CA ALA A 81 22.58 2.13 2.65
C ALA A 81 23.76 3.07 2.94
N ALA A 82 23.61 3.99 3.90
CA ALA A 82 24.68 4.89 4.34
C ALA A 82 25.55 4.28 5.46
N ILE A 83 25.25 3.06 5.92
CA ILE A 83 25.95 2.38 7.02
C ILE A 83 26.79 1.23 6.41
N PRO A 84 28.12 1.39 6.26
CA PRO A 84 28.98 0.39 5.60
C PRO A 84 28.89 -1.00 6.21
N GLU A 85 28.81 -1.09 7.54
CA GLU A 85 28.70 -2.35 8.29
C GLU A 85 27.38 -3.06 7.98
N ALA A 86 26.28 -2.31 7.82
CA ALA A 86 24.99 -2.87 7.45
C ALA A 86 24.99 -3.38 6.01
N VAL A 87 25.64 -2.67 5.08
CA VAL A 87 25.79 -3.09 3.69
C VAL A 87 26.59 -4.38 3.57
N GLU A 88 27.74 -4.46 4.25
CA GLU A 88 28.56 -5.68 4.27
C GLU A 88 27.79 -6.85 4.90
N LEU A 89 27.08 -6.60 5.99
CA LEU A 89 26.29 -7.62 6.67
C LEU A 89 25.11 -8.09 5.81
N ALA A 90 24.42 -7.20 5.09
CA ALA A 90 23.35 -7.56 4.17
C ALA A 90 23.85 -8.54 3.09
N ALA A 91 25.00 -8.27 2.48
CA ALA A 91 25.62 -9.16 1.49
C ALA A 91 25.97 -10.55 2.08
N LYS A 92 26.49 -10.58 3.32
CA LYS A 92 26.75 -11.84 4.04
C LYS A 92 25.46 -12.62 4.31
N LEU A 93 24.41 -11.95 4.78
CA LEU A 93 23.12 -12.57 5.08
C LEU A 93 22.43 -13.10 3.80
N GLY A 94 22.47 -12.34 2.71
CA GLY A 94 21.84 -12.72 1.43
C GLY A 94 22.47 -13.95 0.77
N SER A 95 23.75 -14.23 1.03
CA SER A 95 24.48 -15.39 0.48
C SER A 95 24.55 -16.59 1.45
N ALA A 96 24.20 -16.40 2.71
CA ALA A 96 24.30 -17.43 3.74
C ALA A 96 23.20 -18.50 3.61
N LYS A 97 23.60 -19.77 3.59
CA LYS A 97 22.66 -20.91 3.63
C LYS A 97 22.13 -21.20 5.02
N GLU A 98 22.91 -20.85 6.04
CA GLU A 98 22.64 -21.08 7.45
C GLU A 98 23.31 -19.94 8.23
N ILE A 99 22.56 -19.32 9.13
CA ILE A 99 22.98 -18.12 9.85
C ILE A 99 22.86 -18.38 11.35
N SER A 100 23.92 -18.10 12.08
CA SER A 100 23.94 -18.20 13.53
C SER A 100 24.63 -16.99 14.15
N PHE A 101 24.57 -16.90 15.47
CA PHE A 101 25.21 -15.84 16.24
C PHE A 101 26.10 -16.49 17.30
N ALA A 102 27.22 -15.86 17.61
CA ALA A 102 27.98 -16.21 18.81
C ALA A 102 27.14 -15.89 20.07
N PRO A 103 27.33 -16.61 21.20
CA PRO A 103 26.67 -16.26 22.46
C PRO A 103 26.98 -14.82 22.88
N LYS A 104 25.94 -14.02 23.13
CA LYS A 104 25.99 -12.59 23.49
C LYS A 104 25.05 -12.29 24.65
N GLY A 105 25.05 -13.15 25.67
CA GLY A 105 24.29 -12.91 26.91
C GLY A 105 22.77 -12.82 26.69
N GLY A 106 22.24 -13.51 25.69
CA GLY A 106 20.82 -13.53 25.34
C GLY A 106 20.45 -12.63 24.15
N VAL A 107 21.31 -11.68 23.77
CA VAL A 107 21.08 -10.83 22.57
C VAL A 107 20.94 -11.70 21.32
N GLU A 108 21.77 -12.73 21.20
CA GLU A 108 21.76 -13.69 20.09
C GLU A 108 20.41 -14.38 19.89
N ILE A 109 19.65 -14.57 20.98
CA ILE A 109 18.32 -15.17 20.94
C ILE A 109 17.34 -14.20 20.29
N ALA A 110 17.38 -12.93 20.69
CA ALA A 110 16.52 -11.89 20.12
C ALA A 110 16.84 -11.66 18.63
N LEU A 111 18.12 -11.62 18.26
CA LEU A 111 18.55 -11.48 16.87
C LEU A 111 18.12 -12.68 16.00
N ARG A 112 18.15 -13.89 16.55
CA ARG A 112 17.63 -15.09 15.88
C ARG A 112 16.14 -14.99 15.61
N GLY A 113 15.36 -14.54 16.59
CA GLY A 113 13.93 -14.30 16.41
C GLY A 113 13.65 -13.20 15.38
N MET A 114 14.46 -12.14 15.36
CA MET A 114 14.39 -11.06 14.37
C MET A 114 14.62 -11.57 12.95
N LEU A 115 15.65 -12.41 12.74
CA LEU A 115 15.89 -13.08 11.44
C LEU A 115 14.73 -13.99 11.04
N ALA A 116 14.18 -14.76 11.98
CA ALA A 116 13.04 -15.64 11.71
C ALA A 116 11.79 -14.83 11.27
N ALA A 117 11.49 -13.73 11.97
CA ALA A 117 10.41 -12.81 11.63
C ALA A 117 10.64 -12.09 10.29
N ALA A 118 11.90 -11.88 9.88
CA ALA A 118 12.27 -11.39 8.55
C ALA A 118 12.21 -12.48 7.46
N GLY A 119 11.88 -13.72 7.79
CA GLY A 119 11.64 -14.82 6.83
C GLY A 119 12.81 -15.82 6.68
N PHE A 120 13.89 -15.68 7.44
CA PHE A 120 14.99 -16.66 7.42
C PHE A 120 14.58 -17.95 8.16
N ARG A 121 14.92 -19.11 7.58
CA ARG A 121 14.46 -20.42 8.10
C ARG A 121 15.56 -21.27 8.77
N LYS A 122 16.80 -21.19 8.29
CA LYS A 122 17.92 -22.02 8.78
C LYS A 122 18.74 -21.26 9.81
N LEU A 123 18.22 -21.27 11.04
CA LEU A 123 18.72 -20.47 12.16
C LEU A 123 19.03 -21.38 13.37
N PRO A 124 20.16 -22.11 13.38
CA PRO A 124 20.51 -22.99 14.47
C PRO A 124 20.71 -22.24 15.78
N SER A 125 20.44 -22.92 16.89
CA SER A 125 20.58 -22.36 18.24
C SER A 125 22.02 -22.33 18.74
N SER A 126 22.91 -23.11 18.11
CA SER A 126 24.34 -23.13 18.39
C SER A 126 25.11 -22.56 17.20
N PRO A 127 26.30 -21.97 17.42
CA PRO A 127 27.10 -21.41 16.34
C PRO A 127 27.48 -22.46 15.29
N SER A 128 27.00 -22.27 14.07
CA SER A 128 27.34 -23.05 12.88
C SER A 128 27.06 -22.24 11.60
N GLY A 129 27.64 -22.66 10.47
CA GLY A 129 27.48 -21.95 9.21
C GLY A 129 28.08 -20.54 9.27
N THR A 130 27.34 -19.55 8.75
CA THR A 130 27.75 -18.14 8.79
C THR A 130 27.46 -17.56 10.17
N ILE A 131 28.51 -17.31 10.95
CA ILE A 131 28.40 -16.70 12.28
C ILE A 131 28.43 -15.17 12.14
N ILE A 132 27.38 -14.51 12.61
CA ILE A 132 27.25 -13.06 12.59
C ILE A 132 27.75 -12.48 13.91
N ASP A 133 28.68 -11.53 13.80
CA ASP A 133 29.13 -10.70 14.91
C ASP A 133 28.84 -9.23 14.60
N ALA A 134 27.61 -8.82 14.89
CA ALA A 134 27.15 -7.44 14.75
C ALA A 134 26.22 -7.09 15.92
N ASP A 135 26.00 -5.80 16.13
CA ASP A 135 25.02 -5.29 17.09
C ASP A 135 23.59 -5.34 16.52
N ALA A 136 22.60 -5.17 17.41
CA ALA A 136 21.19 -5.29 17.04
C ALA A 136 20.75 -4.27 15.98
N LEU A 137 21.27 -3.04 16.04
CA LEU A 137 20.92 -1.99 15.08
C LEU A 137 21.46 -2.33 13.70
N THR A 138 22.72 -2.77 13.62
CA THR A 138 23.39 -3.15 12.37
C THR A 138 22.68 -4.35 11.72
N VAL A 139 22.29 -5.36 12.51
CA VAL A 139 21.51 -6.50 11.98
C VAL A 139 20.16 -6.01 11.44
N PHE A 140 19.44 -5.15 12.17
CA PHE A 140 18.17 -4.60 11.69
C PHE A 140 18.35 -3.80 10.39
N LYS A 141 19.36 -2.93 10.31
CA LYS A 141 19.68 -2.15 9.11
C LYS A 141 20.04 -3.05 7.92
N ALA A 142 20.81 -4.11 8.15
CA ALA A 142 21.13 -5.09 7.12
C ALA A 142 19.89 -5.82 6.61
N LEU A 143 18.95 -6.17 7.50
CA LEU A 143 17.68 -6.76 7.10
C LEU A 143 16.81 -5.79 6.30
N GLN A 144 16.78 -4.51 6.69
CA GLN A 144 16.07 -3.47 5.95
C GLN A 144 16.59 -3.35 4.50
N LEU A 145 17.90 -3.48 4.28
CA LEU A 145 18.49 -3.52 2.94
C LEU A 145 17.98 -4.71 2.11
N LEU A 146 18.08 -5.92 2.67
CA LEU A 146 17.66 -7.14 1.97
C LEU A 146 16.16 -7.17 1.67
N ASP A 147 15.32 -6.64 2.57
CA ASP A 147 13.89 -6.59 2.34
C ASP A 147 13.52 -5.55 1.28
N ALA A 148 14.20 -4.39 1.30
CA ALA A 148 13.97 -3.32 0.35
C ALA A 148 14.37 -3.69 -1.10
N GLU A 149 15.30 -4.63 -1.30
CA GLU A 149 15.63 -5.17 -2.64
C GLU A 149 14.41 -5.79 -3.33
N LYS A 150 13.44 -6.32 -2.58
CA LYS A 150 12.22 -6.92 -3.12
C LYS A 150 11.24 -5.89 -3.67
N LEU A 151 11.43 -4.61 -3.36
CA LEU A 151 10.46 -3.56 -3.65
C LEU A 151 10.57 -3.02 -5.07
N ASP A 152 11.63 -3.29 -5.83
CA ASP A 152 11.78 -2.97 -7.26
C ASP A 152 11.10 -1.65 -7.69
N ILE A 153 11.49 -0.56 -7.03
CA ILE A 153 10.85 0.77 -7.15
C ILE A 153 11.51 1.66 -8.22
N SER A 154 12.54 1.17 -8.93
CA SER A 154 13.18 1.92 -10.01
C SER A 154 12.43 1.75 -11.31
N LEU A 155 12.23 2.88 -12.01
CA LEU A 155 11.84 2.85 -13.41
C LEU A 155 13.09 2.81 -14.27
N ASP A 156 13.34 1.65 -14.87
CA ASP A 156 14.52 1.42 -15.68
C ASP A 156 14.42 2.05 -17.07
N ARG A 157 13.21 2.33 -17.56
CA ARG A 157 13.01 2.93 -18.89
C ARG A 157 11.78 3.82 -18.94
N TYR A 158 11.98 5.08 -19.33
CA TYR A 158 10.92 6.07 -19.45
C TYR A 158 11.35 7.24 -20.35
N VAL A 159 10.39 8.08 -20.72
CA VAL A 159 10.62 9.32 -21.45
C VAL A 159 10.08 10.48 -20.64
N THR A 160 10.92 11.44 -20.25
CA THR A 160 10.43 12.73 -19.74
C THR A 160 10.08 13.64 -20.90
N PHE A 161 9.06 14.47 -20.74
CA PHE A 161 8.68 15.44 -21.76
C PHE A 161 8.11 16.71 -21.14
N ASP A 162 8.18 17.79 -21.92
CA ASP A 162 7.63 19.09 -21.58
C ASP A 162 7.18 19.80 -22.88
N PHE A 163 6.26 20.77 -22.77
CA PHE A 163 5.78 21.60 -23.88
C PHE A 163 5.88 23.08 -23.56
N GLU A 164 6.33 23.85 -24.56
CA GLU A 164 6.00 25.27 -24.61
C GLU A 164 4.74 25.47 -25.45
N THR A 165 3.91 26.44 -25.05
CA THR A 165 2.57 26.64 -25.62
C THR A 165 2.26 28.11 -25.89
N THR A 166 1.25 28.38 -26.73
CA THR A 166 0.87 29.75 -27.11
C THR A 166 0.30 30.58 -25.96
N ASP A 167 -0.24 29.93 -24.93
CA ASP A 167 -0.86 30.48 -23.73
C ASP A 167 -1.07 29.37 -22.69
N ASN A 168 -1.70 29.68 -21.55
CA ASN A 168 -1.89 28.75 -20.45
C ASN A 168 -3.32 28.17 -20.33
N ASP A 169 -4.15 28.30 -21.36
CA ASP A 169 -5.50 27.74 -21.41
C ASP A 169 -5.49 26.37 -22.12
N VAL A 170 -5.62 25.30 -21.34
CA VAL A 170 -5.60 23.90 -21.79
C VAL A 170 -6.59 23.62 -22.92
N GLU A 171 -7.75 24.28 -22.92
CA GLU A 171 -8.81 24.03 -23.90
C GLU A 171 -8.49 24.64 -25.27
N THR A 172 -7.71 25.73 -25.29
CA THR A 172 -7.50 26.52 -26.50
C THR A 172 -6.06 26.50 -26.98
N CYS A 173 -5.04 26.49 -26.14
CA CYS A 173 -3.64 26.70 -26.52
C CYS A 173 -3.14 25.84 -27.69
N GLY A 174 -2.14 26.31 -28.41
CA GLY A 174 -1.33 25.51 -29.34
C GLY A 174 0.00 25.15 -28.69
N VAL A 175 0.65 24.10 -29.20
CA VAL A 175 2.03 23.74 -28.82
C VAL A 175 2.99 24.47 -29.76
N VAL A 176 4.04 25.08 -29.21
CA VAL A 176 5.09 25.80 -29.97
C VAL A 176 6.42 25.05 -29.96
N GLU A 177 6.71 24.27 -28.93
CA GLU A 177 7.89 23.42 -28.81
C GLU A 177 7.52 22.12 -28.10
N ILE A 178 8.12 21.01 -28.54
CA ILE A 178 8.09 19.73 -27.84
C ILE A 178 9.53 19.32 -27.53
N GLY A 179 9.80 19.04 -26.27
CA GLY A 179 11.07 18.47 -25.82
C GLY A 179 10.84 17.16 -25.06
N ALA A 180 11.72 16.19 -25.28
CA ALA A 180 11.70 14.94 -24.55
C ALA A 180 13.09 14.30 -24.43
N ALA A 181 13.31 13.60 -23.32
CA ALA A 181 14.53 12.86 -23.05
C ALA A 181 14.19 11.41 -22.68
N ARG A 182 14.80 10.45 -23.38
CA ARG A 182 14.68 9.04 -23.03
C ARG A 182 15.73 8.68 -21.99
N VAL A 183 15.27 8.06 -20.91
CA VAL A 183 16.12 7.52 -19.86
C VAL A 183 16.09 6.00 -19.91
N VAL A 184 17.27 5.39 -19.84
CA VAL A 184 17.45 3.95 -19.65
C VAL A 184 18.47 3.73 -18.53
N ASN A 185 18.10 2.95 -17.51
CA ASN A 185 18.91 2.65 -16.33
C ASN A 185 19.48 3.91 -15.66
N GLY A 186 18.66 4.97 -15.56
CA GLY A 186 19.03 6.23 -14.91
C GLY A 186 19.90 7.17 -15.77
N GLU A 187 20.22 6.81 -17.01
CA GLU A 187 21.01 7.61 -17.94
C GLU A 187 20.18 8.09 -19.13
N ILE A 188 20.39 9.34 -19.56
CA ILE A 188 19.75 9.88 -20.76
C ILE A 188 20.45 9.30 -21.99
N VAL A 189 19.73 8.49 -22.76
CA VAL A 189 20.29 7.77 -23.93
C VAL A 189 19.87 8.39 -25.26
N ASP A 190 18.81 9.18 -25.29
CA ASP A 190 18.29 9.78 -26.52
C ASP A 190 17.45 11.03 -26.22
N ARG A 191 17.30 11.92 -27.20
CA ARG A 191 16.61 13.22 -27.09
C ARG A 191 15.75 13.48 -28.31
N PHE A 192 14.56 14.02 -28.08
CA PHE A 192 13.66 14.49 -29.12
C PHE A 192 13.38 15.98 -28.89
N HIS A 193 13.48 16.76 -29.96
CA HIS A 193 13.15 18.18 -29.93
C HIS A 193 12.56 18.60 -31.27
N SER A 194 11.47 19.36 -31.24
CA SER A 194 10.91 20.00 -32.42
C SER A 194 10.17 21.28 -32.06
N MET A 195 10.39 22.31 -32.86
CA MET A 195 9.45 23.43 -32.93
C MET A 195 8.17 22.96 -33.61
N VAL A 196 7.05 23.62 -33.30
CA VAL A 196 5.73 23.33 -33.85
C VAL A 196 5.08 24.62 -34.30
N ASN A 197 4.53 24.64 -35.50
CA ASN A 197 3.66 25.74 -35.92
C ASN A 197 2.26 25.53 -35.33
N PRO A 198 1.79 26.39 -34.40
CA PRO A 198 0.51 26.21 -33.73
C PRO A 198 -0.68 26.72 -34.57
N PHE A 199 -0.43 27.33 -35.74
CA PHE A 199 -1.38 28.02 -36.61
C PHE A 199 -2.26 29.05 -35.89
N ARG A 200 -1.72 29.67 -34.85
CA ARG A 200 -2.37 30.72 -34.08
C ARG A 200 -1.32 31.62 -33.42
N PRO A 201 -1.69 32.85 -33.03
CA PRO A 201 -0.75 33.76 -32.38
C PRO A 201 -0.28 33.25 -31.02
N ILE A 202 1.01 33.44 -30.73
CA ILE A 202 1.58 33.29 -29.39
C ILE A 202 1.22 34.53 -28.56
N SER A 203 0.67 34.31 -27.37
CA SER A 203 0.31 35.42 -26.49
C SER A 203 1.56 36.17 -25.99
N PRO A 204 1.51 37.50 -25.79
CA PRO A 204 2.65 38.25 -25.26
C PRO A 204 3.15 37.72 -23.90
N LYS A 205 2.25 37.14 -23.10
CA LYS A 205 2.59 36.52 -21.82
C LYS A 205 3.40 35.23 -22.01
N ALA A 206 3.05 34.39 -22.98
CA ALA A 206 3.81 33.17 -23.29
C ALA A 206 5.19 33.52 -23.88
N THR A 207 5.24 34.48 -24.82
CA THR A 207 6.52 35.01 -25.34
C THR A 207 7.41 35.57 -24.22
N ALA A 208 6.85 36.21 -23.19
CA ALA A 208 7.64 36.70 -22.05
C ALA A 208 8.21 35.58 -21.17
N VAL A 209 7.69 34.35 -21.27
CA VAL A 209 8.14 33.17 -20.52
C VAL A 209 9.22 32.41 -21.30
N HIS A 210 8.88 31.89 -22.49
CA HIS A 210 9.77 31.03 -23.29
C HIS A 210 10.56 31.78 -24.38
N GLY A 211 10.22 33.04 -24.67
CA GLY A 211 10.96 33.89 -25.61
C GLY A 211 10.66 33.67 -27.09
N TYR A 212 9.73 32.78 -27.45
CA TYR A 212 9.36 32.52 -28.85
C TYR A 212 8.28 33.47 -29.34
N THR A 213 8.40 33.85 -30.60
CA THR A 213 7.48 34.71 -31.35
C THR A 213 6.84 33.92 -32.50
N ASP A 214 5.76 34.47 -33.09
CA ASP A 214 5.11 33.87 -34.25
C ASP A 214 6.09 33.64 -35.43
N ALA A 215 7.09 34.52 -35.56
CA ALA A 215 8.10 34.42 -36.61
C ALA A 215 9.02 33.21 -36.43
N ASP A 216 9.33 32.82 -35.18
CA ASP A 216 10.22 31.71 -34.88
C ASP A 216 9.62 30.36 -35.27
N VAL A 217 8.28 30.25 -35.23
CA VAL A 217 7.54 29.01 -35.51
C VAL A 217 6.82 29.00 -36.86
N ALA A 218 6.89 30.09 -37.64
CA ALA A 218 6.14 30.24 -38.88
C ALA A 218 6.42 29.13 -39.91
N ASN A 219 7.68 28.67 -39.99
CA ASN A 219 8.11 27.62 -40.91
C ASN A 219 8.24 26.24 -40.24
N ALA A 220 7.86 26.12 -38.97
CA ALA A 220 7.91 24.84 -38.24
C ALA A 220 6.82 23.88 -38.75
N PRO A 221 7.03 22.55 -38.62
CA PRO A 221 6.03 21.56 -38.99
C PRO A 221 4.75 21.68 -38.13
N PRO A 222 3.61 21.25 -38.66
CA PRO A 222 2.35 21.23 -37.92
C PRO A 222 2.38 20.17 -36.81
N PHE A 223 1.62 20.37 -35.73
CA PHE A 223 1.59 19.45 -34.57
C PHE A 223 1.39 17.98 -34.96
N HIS A 224 0.58 17.69 -35.98
CA HIS A 224 0.30 16.31 -36.39
C HIS A 224 1.50 15.54 -36.92
N GLU A 225 2.38 16.23 -37.65
CA GLU A 225 3.59 15.65 -38.21
C GLU A 225 4.59 15.40 -37.08
N VAL A 226 4.77 16.40 -36.21
CA VAL A 226 5.64 16.30 -35.03
C VAL A 226 5.15 15.21 -34.07
N PHE A 227 3.84 15.12 -33.83
CA PHE A 227 3.25 14.09 -32.98
C PHE A 227 3.54 12.69 -33.50
N THR A 228 3.53 12.48 -34.83
CA THR A 228 3.86 11.17 -35.42
C THR A 228 5.31 10.77 -35.08
N GLN A 229 6.24 11.71 -35.18
CA GLN A 229 7.65 11.49 -34.84
C GLN A 229 7.85 11.31 -33.33
N PHE A 230 7.19 12.15 -32.53
CA PHE A 230 7.21 12.08 -31.06
C PHE A 230 6.65 10.74 -30.57
N HIS A 231 5.50 10.30 -31.10
CA HIS A 231 4.91 9.01 -30.76
C HIS A 231 5.83 7.84 -31.14
N ALA A 232 6.47 7.89 -32.32
CA ALA A 232 7.46 6.89 -32.72
C ALA A 232 8.69 6.89 -31.80
N PHE A 233 9.14 8.06 -31.35
CA PHE A 233 10.15 8.17 -30.31
C PHE A 233 9.67 7.51 -29.02
N VAL A 234 8.53 7.90 -28.45
CA VAL A 234 8.03 7.35 -27.18
C VAL A 234 7.87 5.82 -27.24
N GLY A 235 7.26 5.30 -28.30
CA GLY A 235 7.02 3.87 -28.44
C GLY A 235 6.07 3.35 -27.36
N GLN A 236 6.53 2.40 -26.55
CA GLN A 236 5.77 1.84 -25.42
C GLN A 236 6.24 2.37 -24.06
N ASP A 237 7.20 3.29 -24.05
CA ASP A 237 7.78 3.80 -22.82
C ASP A 237 6.76 4.67 -22.05
N LEU A 238 6.90 4.70 -20.72
CA LEU A 238 6.13 5.58 -19.86
C LEU A 238 6.54 7.04 -20.10
N LEU A 239 5.56 7.93 -20.28
CA LEU A 239 5.78 9.37 -20.34
C LEU A 239 5.73 9.99 -18.94
N ILE A 240 6.78 10.70 -18.55
CA ILE A 240 6.89 11.38 -17.27
C ILE A 240 6.82 12.88 -17.49
N ALA A 241 5.94 13.55 -16.73
CA ALA A 241 5.81 15.01 -16.72
C ALA A 241 5.80 15.54 -15.27
N HIS A 242 5.98 16.85 -15.12
CA HIS A 242 5.91 17.51 -13.82
C HIS A 242 4.68 18.40 -13.71
N ASN A 243 3.68 17.97 -12.91
CA ASN A 243 2.36 18.59 -12.88
C ASN A 243 1.65 18.56 -14.26
N GLY A 244 2.06 17.62 -15.13
CA GLY A 244 1.55 17.50 -16.50
C GLY A 244 0.10 17.03 -16.59
N MET A 245 -0.44 16.36 -15.55
CA MET A 245 -1.85 15.96 -15.56
C MET A 245 -2.81 17.14 -15.54
N LYS A 246 -2.32 18.31 -15.12
CA LYS A 246 -3.04 19.58 -15.15
C LYS A 246 -2.95 20.31 -16.48
N PHE A 247 -1.89 20.08 -17.27
CA PHE A 247 -1.55 20.91 -18.42
C PHE A 247 -1.08 20.10 -19.64
N ASP A 248 0.14 19.56 -19.64
CA ASP A 248 0.77 18.93 -20.81
C ASP A 248 -0.04 17.75 -21.35
N VAL A 249 -0.50 16.87 -20.45
CA VAL A 249 -1.27 15.66 -20.80
C VAL A 249 -2.61 15.99 -21.45
N PRO A 250 -3.48 16.87 -20.87
CA PRO A 250 -4.72 17.22 -21.56
C PRO A 250 -4.50 18.02 -22.85
N VAL A 251 -3.45 18.85 -22.95
CA VAL A 251 -3.09 19.54 -24.21
C VAL A 251 -2.70 18.52 -25.29
N LEU A 252 -1.83 17.56 -24.95
CA LEU A 252 -1.43 16.46 -25.85
C LEU A 252 -2.65 15.69 -26.32
N ARG A 253 -3.49 15.21 -25.39
CA ARG A 253 -4.69 14.43 -25.71
C ARG A 253 -5.66 15.20 -26.60
N ARG A 254 -5.87 16.51 -26.36
CA ARG A 254 -6.74 17.36 -27.19
C ARG A 254 -6.20 17.50 -28.61
N LEU A 255 -4.93 17.86 -28.77
CA LEU A 255 -4.33 18.12 -30.09
C LEU A 255 -4.10 16.83 -30.88
N ALA A 256 -3.92 15.70 -30.19
CA ALA A 256 -3.75 14.39 -30.79
C ALA A 256 -5.07 13.61 -30.91
N ALA A 257 -6.21 14.14 -30.48
CA ALA A 257 -7.49 13.44 -30.51
C ALA A 257 -7.80 12.84 -31.89
N GLY A 258 -8.21 11.57 -31.91
CA GLY A 258 -8.52 10.82 -33.14
C GLY A 258 -7.29 10.34 -33.92
N ARG A 259 -6.08 10.48 -33.39
CA ARG A 259 -4.85 9.94 -33.97
C ARG A 259 -4.53 8.57 -33.38
N ASP A 260 -3.97 7.70 -34.21
CA ASP A 260 -3.50 6.39 -33.79
C ASP A 260 -2.43 6.51 -32.69
N GLY A 261 -2.53 5.64 -31.68
CA GLY A 261 -1.52 5.51 -30.62
C GLY A 261 -1.72 6.41 -29.39
N VAL A 262 -2.55 7.46 -29.46
CA VAL A 262 -2.77 8.38 -28.32
C VAL A 262 -3.35 7.67 -27.10
N ASP A 263 -4.32 6.79 -27.30
CA ASP A 263 -4.96 6.03 -26.22
C ASP A 263 -4.01 5.00 -25.57
N THR A 264 -2.91 4.67 -26.25
CA THR A 264 -1.90 3.75 -25.74
C THR A 264 -0.83 4.42 -24.89
N LEU A 265 -0.75 5.76 -24.90
CA LEU A 265 0.22 6.50 -24.10
C LEU A 265 -0.09 6.39 -22.61
N ALA A 266 0.92 6.06 -21.82
CA ALA A 266 0.86 6.02 -20.36
C ALA A 266 1.61 7.22 -19.78
N PHE A 267 1.00 7.91 -18.82
CA PHE A 267 1.54 9.11 -18.20
C PHE A 267 1.78 8.92 -16.71
N TYR A 268 2.88 9.46 -16.19
CA TYR A 268 3.19 9.54 -14.77
C TYR A 268 3.51 10.99 -14.40
N ASP A 269 2.74 11.53 -13.46
CA ASP A 269 2.99 12.85 -12.90
C ASP A 269 3.90 12.73 -11.69
N THR A 270 5.03 13.47 -11.70
CA THR A 270 5.97 13.48 -10.58
C THR A 270 5.49 14.31 -9.39
N PHE A 271 4.49 15.18 -9.56
CA PHE A 271 4.08 16.12 -8.52
C PHE A 271 3.50 15.44 -7.25
N PRO A 272 2.65 14.40 -7.33
CA PRO A 272 2.25 13.62 -6.15
C PRO A 272 3.43 13.02 -5.40
N LEU A 273 4.42 12.47 -6.11
CA LEU A 273 5.62 11.90 -5.50
C LEU A 273 6.41 12.98 -4.75
N VAL A 274 6.65 14.13 -5.38
CA VAL A 274 7.31 15.29 -4.72
C VAL A 274 6.59 15.67 -3.43
N ARG A 275 5.26 15.74 -3.46
CA ARG A 275 4.45 16.10 -2.28
C ARG A 275 4.42 15.02 -1.21
N SER A 276 4.65 13.77 -1.58
CA SER A 276 4.81 12.68 -0.61
C SER A 276 6.15 12.76 0.12
N LEU A 277 7.21 13.24 -0.56
CA LEU A 277 8.60 13.26 -0.07
C LEU A 277 8.99 14.57 0.62
N SER A 278 8.37 15.70 0.29
CA SER A 278 8.73 17.00 0.85
C SER A 278 7.52 17.94 0.94
N GLN A 279 7.51 18.75 2.00
CA GLN A 279 6.53 19.83 2.19
C GLN A 279 6.97 21.17 1.57
N ASP A 280 8.22 21.26 1.11
CA ASP A 280 8.79 22.49 0.55
C ASP A 280 8.17 22.84 -0.81
N SER A 281 8.73 23.83 -1.50
CA SER A 281 8.35 24.08 -2.88
C SER A 281 8.56 22.83 -3.73
N GLY A 282 7.60 22.59 -4.61
CA GLY A 282 7.58 21.47 -5.54
C GLY A 282 7.47 21.96 -6.96
N LYS A 283 8.03 23.15 -7.26
CA LYS A 283 8.30 23.57 -8.63
C LYS A 283 9.56 22.87 -9.12
N GLN A 284 9.63 22.56 -10.40
CA GLN A 284 10.78 21.90 -11.00
C GLN A 284 12.10 22.65 -10.74
N GLU A 285 12.13 23.97 -10.98
CA GLU A 285 13.31 24.82 -10.75
C GLU A 285 13.81 24.76 -9.30
N ASP A 286 12.89 24.83 -8.34
CA ASP A 286 13.23 24.76 -6.91
C ASP A 286 13.78 23.38 -6.55
N LEU A 287 13.25 22.30 -7.14
CA LEU A 287 13.76 20.93 -6.95
C LEU A 287 15.14 20.76 -7.57
N ALA A 288 15.34 21.25 -8.80
CA ALA A 288 16.62 21.20 -9.50
C ALA A 288 17.70 21.94 -8.70
N HIS A 289 17.41 23.16 -8.23
CA HIS A 289 18.32 23.92 -7.37
C HIS A 289 18.64 23.17 -6.07
N ARG A 290 17.65 22.57 -5.41
CA ARG A 290 17.86 21.77 -4.19
C ARG A 290 18.76 20.55 -4.42
N PHE A 291 18.70 19.96 -5.61
CA PHE A 291 19.51 18.80 -5.98
C PHE A 291 20.85 19.18 -6.65
N GLY A 292 21.12 20.48 -6.84
CA GLY A 292 22.33 20.93 -7.53
C GLY A 292 22.35 20.56 -9.02
N ILE A 293 21.18 20.49 -9.67
CA ILE A 293 21.02 20.17 -11.09
C ILE A 293 21.04 21.47 -11.89
N ASP A 294 21.81 21.49 -12.98
CA ASP A 294 21.80 22.58 -13.96
C ASP A 294 20.54 22.46 -14.83
N CYS A 295 19.72 23.51 -14.83
CA CYS A 295 18.46 23.55 -15.57
C CYS A 295 18.63 23.94 -17.05
N GLY A 296 19.85 24.33 -17.48
CA GLY A 296 20.04 24.89 -18.81
C GLY A 296 19.26 26.19 -19.01
N ARG A 297 18.59 26.36 -20.14
CA ARG A 297 17.74 27.52 -20.42
C ARG A 297 16.32 27.21 -19.94
N ALA A 298 15.90 27.83 -18.83
CA ALA A 298 14.54 27.68 -18.33
C ALA A 298 13.48 28.10 -19.36
N HIS A 299 12.35 27.40 -19.40
CA HIS A 299 11.27 27.58 -20.37
C HIS A 299 11.68 27.24 -21.80
N HIS A 300 12.44 26.15 -21.91
CA HIS A 300 12.78 25.48 -23.17
C HIS A 300 12.46 24.01 -22.99
N ALA A 301 11.55 23.51 -23.82
CA ALA A 301 10.92 22.22 -23.59
C ALA A 301 11.94 21.07 -23.48
N LEU A 302 13.01 21.09 -24.28
CA LEU A 302 14.05 20.04 -24.19
C LEU A 302 14.88 20.16 -22.91
N ASP A 303 15.29 21.36 -22.52
CA ASP A 303 16.10 21.59 -21.31
C ASP A 303 15.26 21.26 -20.06
N ASP A 304 13.97 21.59 -20.06
CA ASP A 304 13.04 21.23 -19.00
C ASP A 304 12.78 19.72 -18.94
N ALA A 305 12.67 19.03 -20.08
CA ALA A 305 12.57 17.57 -20.10
C ALA A 305 13.84 16.87 -19.57
N ILE A 306 15.03 17.39 -19.91
CA ILE A 306 16.31 16.90 -19.39
C ILE A 306 16.43 17.16 -17.88
N THR A 307 16.05 18.37 -17.45
CA THR A 307 16.01 18.74 -16.02
C THR A 307 15.09 17.80 -15.25
N LEU A 308 13.90 17.52 -15.79
CA LEU A 308 12.95 16.58 -15.19
C LEU A 308 13.53 15.16 -15.08
N ALA A 309 14.29 14.68 -16.07
CA ALA A 309 14.94 13.38 -15.99
C ALA A 309 15.91 13.30 -14.81
N HIS A 310 16.73 14.33 -14.61
CA HIS A 310 17.65 14.41 -13.49
C HIS A 310 16.92 14.57 -12.14
N VAL A 311 15.90 15.43 -12.07
CA VAL A 311 15.08 15.62 -10.87
C VAL A 311 14.40 14.31 -10.48
N TYR A 312 13.79 13.61 -11.44
CA TYR A 312 13.10 12.35 -11.19
C TYR A 312 14.04 11.27 -10.67
N ARG A 313 15.27 11.20 -11.21
CA ARG A 313 16.32 10.30 -10.67
C ARG A 313 16.63 10.56 -9.20
N GLU A 314 16.74 11.83 -8.79
CA GLU A 314 16.97 12.16 -7.37
C GLU A 314 15.74 11.86 -6.50
N LEU A 315 14.52 12.07 -7.02
CA LEU A 315 13.28 11.67 -6.35
C LEU A 315 13.19 10.15 -6.15
N GLN A 316 13.61 9.36 -7.13
CA GLN A 316 13.70 7.90 -7.01
C GLN A 316 14.66 7.49 -5.89
N LYS A 317 15.84 8.14 -5.80
CA LYS A 317 16.79 7.88 -4.70
C LYS A 317 16.20 8.21 -3.33
N LEU A 318 15.55 9.37 -3.18
CA LEU A 318 14.89 9.76 -1.93
C LEU A 318 13.78 8.80 -1.53
N ARG A 319 12.98 8.37 -2.51
CA ARG A 319 11.94 7.36 -2.29
C ARG A 319 12.55 6.03 -1.84
N ALA A 320 13.63 5.59 -2.49
CA ALA A 320 14.31 4.35 -2.11
C ALA A 320 14.91 4.41 -0.71
N ALA A 321 15.54 5.52 -0.35
CA ALA A 321 16.03 5.76 1.00
C ALA A 321 14.89 5.72 2.02
N ARG A 322 13.76 6.36 1.72
CA ARG A 322 12.58 6.32 2.59
C ARG A 322 12.01 4.90 2.75
N ALA A 323 11.86 4.16 1.65
CA ALA A 323 11.37 2.78 1.67
C ALA A 323 12.27 1.89 2.53
N ARG A 324 13.60 1.94 2.32
CA ARG A 324 14.58 1.21 3.16
C ARG A 324 14.44 1.53 4.64
N LYS A 325 14.15 2.77 5.01
CA LYS A 325 13.96 3.16 6.41
C LYS A 325 12.64 2.66 7.02
N ALA A 326 11.63 2.40 6.18
CA ALA A 326 10.26 2.14 6.59
C ALA A 326 9.84 0.65 6.60
N VAL A 327 10.63 -0.23 5.97
CA VAL A 327 10.36 -1.67 5.92
C VAL A 327 10.62 -2.39 7.24
N LEU A 328 10.16 -3.64 7.31
CA LEU A 328 10.33 -4.57 8.44
C LEU A 328 9.74 -4.08 9.77
N SER A 329 8.61 -3.36 9.72
CA SER A 329 7.89 -2.98 10.94
C SER A 329 7.40 -4.17 11.79
N ASN A 330 7.33 -5.36 11.18
CA ASN A 330 6.94 -6.63 11.80
C ASN A 330 8.04 -7.23 12.70
N VAL A 331 9.30 -6.80 12.59
CA VAL A 331 10.41 -7.35 13.41
C VAL A 331 10.78 -6.44 14.60
N LEU A 332 10.06 -5.33 14.77
CA LEU A 332 10.37 -4.30 15.76
C LEU A 332 10.21 -4.75 17.21
N ASP A 333 9.41 -5.79 17.46
CA ASP A 333 9.31 -6.45 18.77
C ASP A 333 10.61 -7.19 19.13
N TYR A 334 11.21 -7.92 18.19
CA TYR A 334 12.51 -8.55 18.36
C TYR A 334 13.64 -7.53 18.40
N LEU A 335 13.57 -6.45 17.63
CA LEU A 335 14.52 -5.34 17.75
C LEU A 335 14.46 -4.71 19.15
N GLY A 336 13.26 -4.39 19.65
CA GLY A 336 13.08 -3.85 20.99
C GLY A 336 13.63 -4.76 22.08
N LEU A 337 13.45 -6.08 21.93
CA LEU A 337 14.03 -7.09 22.82
C LEU A 337 15.55 -7.10 22.75
N ALA A 338 16.13 -7.11 21.55
CA ALA A 338 17.58 -7.13 21.35
C ALA A 338 18.24 -5.88 21.95
N LEU A 339 17.65 -4.69 21.71
CA LEU A 339 18.12 -3.42 22.27
C LEU A 339 18.01 -3.36 23.82
N ALA A 340 17.04 -4.06 24.43
CA ALA A 340 16.94 -4.18 25.89
C ALA A 340 18.03 -5.08 26.50
N LEU A 341 18.46 -6.09 25.75
CA LEU A 341 19.46 -7.07 26.18
C LEU A 341 20.89 -6.57 25.95
N GLU A 342 21.09 -5.80 24.89
CA GLU A 342 22.40 -5.36 24.41
C GLU A 342 22.89 -4.10 25.16
N PRO A 343 24.01 -4.19 25.91
CA PRO A 343 24.56 -3.06 26.64
C PRO A 343 25.23 -2.05 25.71
N GLY A 344 24.71 -0.82 25.66
CA GLY A 344 25.42 0.35 25.11
C GLY A 344 24.96 0.86 23.75
N GLY A 345 25.43 2.08 23.44
CA GLY A 345 25.21 2.84 22.21
C GLY A 345 24.21 3.98 22.35
N GLU A 346 24.54 5.08 23.03
CA GLU A 346 23.68 6.26 23.05
C GLU A 346 23.68 6.93 21.67
N SER A 347 22.67 6.62 20.88
CA SER A 347 22.35 7.37 19.67
C SER A 347 20.86 7.71 19.65
N PRO A 348 20.47 8.90 19.16
CA PRO A 348 19.06 9.28 19.07
C PRO A 348 18.21 8.26 18.31
N GLU A 349 18.77 7.64 17.26
CA GLU A 349 18.10 6.62 16.48
C GLU A 349 17.89 5.31 17.25
N ARG A 350 18.90 4.85 18.00
CA ARG A 350 18.76 3.66 18.85
C ARG A 350 17.66 3.88 19.90
N ASP A 351 17.64 5.05 20.54
CA ASP A 351 16.61 5.39 21.52
C ASP A 351 15.23 5.46 20.89
N LEU A 352 15.12 6.04 19.69
CA LEU A 352 13.88 6.07 18.93
C LEU A 352 13.37 4.65 18.63
N LEU A 353 14.22 3.79 18.07
CA LEU A 353 13.87 2.42 17.71
C LEU A 353 13.57 1.57 18.94
N PHE A 354 14.30 1.74 20.05
CA PHE A 354 14.00 1.11 21.32
C PHE A 354 12.64 1.55 21.85
N ASN A 355 12.36 2.86 21.82
CA ASN A 355 11.08 3.40 22.27
C ASN A 355 9.91 2.91 21.41
N ILE A 356 10.09 2.73 20.10
CA ILE A 356 9.07 2.14 19.22
C ILE A 356 8.93 0.63 19.52
N GLY A 357 10.05 -0.09 19.56
CA GLY A 357 10.11 -1.54 19.69
C GLY A 357 9.58 -2.05 21.03
N ARG A 358 9.94 -1.42 22.15
CA ARG A 358 9.56 -1.89 23.50
C ARG A 358 8.06 -2.03 23.71
N TYR A 359 7.24 -1.14 23.12
CA TYR A 359 5.78 -1.25 23.22
C TYR A 359 5.24 -2.43 22.41
N ARG A 360 5.91 -2.79 21.31
CA ARG A 360 5.60 -3.99 20.52
C ARG A 360 6.04 -5.25 21.25
N THR A 361 7.28 -5.29 21.76
CA THR A 361 7.82 -6.41 22.55
C THR A 361 6.95 -6.73 23.77
N LEU A 362 6.54 -5.72 24.53
CA LEU A 362 5.65 -5.89 25.69
C LEU A 362 4.18 -6.09 25.30
N GLY A 363 3.84 -5.89 24.02
CA GLY A 363 2.50 -5.96 23.49
C GLY A 363 1.92 -7.38 23.54
N ARG A 364 0.61 -7.47 23.25
CA ARG A 364 -0.13 -8.74 23.26
C ARG A 364 0.15 -9.62 22.03
N TYR A 365 0.59 -9.02 20.92
CA TYR A 365 0.78 -9.70 19.62
C TYR A 365 2.22 -10.07 19.32
N SER A 366 3.13 -9.72 20.22
CA SER A 366 4.53 -10.13 20.14
C SER A 366 4.68 -11.45 20.87
N ASP A 367 5.35 -12.40 20.23
CA ASP A 367 5.83 -13.65 20.85
C ASP A 367 7.30 -13.56 21.26
N ALA A 368 7.95 -12.40 21.08
CA ALA A 368 9.39 -12.25 21.31
C ALA A 368 9.84 -12.59 22.74
N LEU A 369 9.03 -12.25 23.74
CA LEU A 369 9.31 -12.57 25.15
C LEU A 369 9.17 -14.07 25.42
N GLU A 370 8.14 -14.70 24.87
CA GLU A 370 7.88 -16.12 24.96
C GLU A 370 8.98 -16.93 24.24
N PHE A 371 9.40 -16.48 23.06
CA PHE A 371 10.52 -17.05 22.30
C PHE A 371 11.84 -16.94 23.08
N TYR A 372 12.12 -15.77 23.65
CA TYR A 372 13.29 -15.55 24.50
C TYR A 372 13.28 -16.49 25.71
N ALA A 373 12.15 -16.56 26.42
CA ALA A 373 12.00 -17.39 27.60
C ALA A 373 12.19 -18.89 27.31
N ALA A 374 11.72 -19.37 26.15
CA ALA A 374 11.88 -20.77 25.73
C ALA A 374 13.31 -21.10 25.28
N SER A 375 14.07 -20.10 24.84
CA SER A 375 15.39 -20.28 24.23
C SER A 375 16.56 -19.93 25.14
N ARG A 376 16.30 -19.29 26.27
CA ARG A 376 17.32 -18.79 27.20
C ARG A 376 18.13 -19.93 27.82
N THR A 377 19.41 -19.68 28.07
CA THR A 377 20.30 -20.56 28.83
C THR A 377 20.61 -19.96 30.20
N ASP A 378 21.13 -20.79 31.10
CA ASP A 378 21.67 -20.33 32.37
C ASP A 378 22.79 -19.29 32.12
N GLY A 379 22.74 -18.16 32.83
CA GLY A 379 23.65 -17.02 32.65
C GLY A 379 23.13 -15.88 31.77
N THR A 380 21.97 -16.03 31.13
CA THR A 380 21.28 -14.92 30.43
C THR A 380 20.29 -14.19 31.36
N PRO A 381 19.96 -12.90 31.11
CA PRO A 381 18.99 -12.16 31.91
C PRO A 381 17.65 -12.88 32.03
N THR A 382 17.04 -12.83 33.22
CA THR A 382 15.72 -13.44 33.44
C THR A 382 14.65 -12.68 32.68
N LEU A 383 13.49 -13.31 32.47
CA LEU A 383 12.36 -12.64 31.82
C LEU A 383 11.92 -11.39 32.59
N ASP A 384 11.99 -11.41 33.92
CA ASP A 384 11.66 -10.25 34.75
C ASP A 384 12.67 -9.12 34.59
N ASP A 385 13.97 -9.42 34.48
CA ASP A 385 15.01 -8.42 34.19
C ASP A 385 14.77 -7.76 32.83
N VAL A 386 14.47 -8.56 31.81
CA VAL A 386 14.19 -8.06 30.45
C VAL A 386 12.93 -7.19 30.44
N ILE A 387 11.85 -7.64 31.07
CA ILE A 387 10.62 -6.84 31.19
C ILE A 387 10.90 -5.53 31.93
N ALA A 388 11.69 -5.55 33.01
CA ALA A 388 12.07 -4.34 33.73
C ALA A 388 12.81 -3.34 32.82
N ARG A 389 13.77 -3.80 32.02
CA ARG A 389 14.49 -2.97 31.04
C ARG A 389 13.58 -2.39 29.96
N LEU A 390 12.57 -3.14 29.52
CA LEU A 390 11.58 -2.69 28.52
C LEU A 390 10.54 -1.68 29.06
N GLY A 391 10.52 -1.41 30.37
CA GLY A 391 9.59 -0.47 31.01
C GLY A 391 8.68 -1.09 32.08
N GLY A 392 8.87 -2.36 32.39
CA GLY A 392 8.31 -3.05 33.56
C GLY A 392 6.95 -3.71 33.35
N ARG A 393 6.58 -4.58 34.30
CA ARG A 393 5.31 -5.35 34.28
C ARG A 393 4.08 -4.46 34.26
N GLY A 394 4.12 -3.29 34.92
CA GLY A 394 3.00 -2.34 34.90
C GLY A 394 2.67 -1.85 33.49
N LEU A 395 3.70 -1.50 32.71
CA LEU A 395 3.53 -1.10 31.31
C LEU A 395 3.04 -2.28 30.46
N MET A 396 3.64 -3.47 30.63
CA MET A 396 3.23 -4.69 29.92
C MET A 396 1.75 -5.02 30.16
N THR A 397 1.31 -5.04 31.42
CA THR A 397 -0.10 -5.28 31.77
C THR A 397 -1.00 -4.24 31.13
N LYS A 398 -0.63 -2.96 31.15
CA LYS A 398 -1.40 -1.89 30.50
C LYS A 398 -1.52 -2.11 28.98
N LEU A 399 -0.43 -2.45 28.30
CA LEU A 399 -0.41 -2.68 26.85
C LEU A 399 -1.20 -3.94 26.47
N ARG A 400 -1.06 -5.02 27.25
CA ARG A 400 -1.79 -6.27 27.03
C ARG A 400 -3.28 -6.16 27.42
N ALA A 401 -3.64 -5.22 28.30
CA ALA A 401 -5.01 -4.91 28.68
C ALA A 401 -5.71 -3.94 27.72
N GLN A 402 -4.97 -3.19 26.88
CA GLN A 402 -5.59 -2.35 25.85
C GLN A 402 -6.38 -3.24 24.88
N ARG A 403 -7.66 -2.92 24.69
CA ARG A 403 -8.52 -3.59 23.71
C ARG A 403 -7.97 -3.33 22.31
N ASP A 404 -7.71 -4.42 21.62
CA ASP A 404 -7.18 -4.47 20.26
C ASP A 404 -8.08 -3.80 19.22
N PRO A 405 -7.59 -3.32 18.06
CA PRO A 405 -8.43 -3.04 16.90
C PRO A 405 -9.30 -4.23 16.45
N SER A 406 -8.82 -5.47 16.52
CA SER A 406 -9.59 -6.71 16.34
C SER A 406 -10.48 -7.07 17.54
N GLN A 407 -10.49 -6.28 18.61
CA GLN A 407 -11.48 -6.38 19.70
C GLN A 407 -12.38 -5.14 19.76
N ARG A 408 -11.95 -4.01 19.18
CA ARG A 408 -12.73 -2.80 18.90
C ARG A 408 -13.58 -2.96 17.63
N TYR A 409 -13.08 -3.71 16.67
CA TYR A 409 -13.65 -3.99 15.34
C TYR A 409 -13.44 -5.46 14.99
N ALA A 410 -13.69 -6.36 15.94
CA ALA A 410 -13.51 -7.82 15.78
C ALA A 410 -14.13 -8.35 14.50
N THR A 411 -15.31 -7.85 14.16
CA THR A 411 -16.03 -8.21 12.95
C THR A 411 -15.31 -7.75 11.68
N ALA A 412 -14.67 -6.58 11.68
CA ALA A 412 -13.96 -6.07 10.51
C ALA A 412 -12.64 -6.81 10.28
N VAL A 413 -11.89 -7.09 11.36
CA VAL A 413 -10.61 -7.80 11.28
C VAL A 413 -10.81 -9.29 11.01
N ALA A 414 -11.84 -9.93 11.58
CA ALA A 414 -12.19 -11.31 11.23
C ALA A 414 -12.63 -11.44 9.76
N ARG A 415 -13.37 -10.44 9.24
CA ARG A 415 -13.68 -10.36 7.80
C ARG A 415 -12.41 -10.21 6.96
N LEU A 416 -11.51 -9.29 7.35
CA LEU A 416 -10.24 -9.05 6.64
C LEU A 416 -9.31 -10.29 6.65
N ASN A 417 -9.18 -10.97 7.80
CA ASN A 417 -8.34 -12.16 7.91
C ASN A 417 -8.94 -13.37 7.17
N ALA A 418 -10.27 -13.44 7.03
CA ALA A 418 -10.93 -14.42 6.18
C ALA A 418 -10.78 -14.11 4.68
N LEU A 419 -10.39 -12.89 4.32
CA LEU A 419 -10.09 -12.46 2.94
C LEU A 419 -8.64 -12.75 2.54
N ILE A 420 -7.74 -12.85 3.51
CA ILE A 420 -6.31 -13.17 3.32
C ILE A 420 -6.14 -14.70 3.48
N GLY A 421 -6.68 -15.46 2.53
CA GLY A 421 -6.51 -16.92 2.43
C GLY A 421 -5.33 -17.31 1.53
N GLU A 422 -4.98 -18.60 1.52
CA GLU A 422 -4.01 -19.15 0.55
C GLU A 422 -4.61 -19.10 -0.87
N GLY A 423 -3.92 -18.41 -1.77
CA GLY A 423 -4.32 -18.21 -3.17
C GLY A 423 -3.37 -17.24 -3.87
N THR A 424 -3.56 -17.08 -5.18
CA THR A 424 -2.89 -16.03 -5.94
C THR A 424 -3.48 -14.66 -5.61
N LEU A 425 -2.71 -13.60 -5.85
CA LEU A 425 -3.15 -12.24 -5.59
C LEU A 425 -4.50 -11.91 -6.24
N GLU A 426 -4.64 -12.32 -7.51
CA GLU A 426 -5.82 -12.04 -8.32
C GLU A 426 -7.07 -12.61 -7.65
N GLU A 427 -6.99 -13.85 -7.15
CA GLU A 427 -8.07 -14.51 -6.41
C GLU A 427 -8.39 -13.79 -5.09
N CYS A 428 -7.37 -13.33 -4.36
CA CYS A 428 -7.58 -12.60 -3.11
C CYS A 428 -8.21 -11.21 -3.34
N ILE A 429 -7.83 -10.52 -4.42
CA ILE A 429 -8.39 -9.22 -4.80
C ILE A 429 -9.83 -9.37 -5.26
N ASP A 430 -10.14 -10.36 -6.09
CA ASP A 430 -11.50 -10.60 -6.57
C ASP A 430 -12.46 -10.94 -5.41
N LEU A 431 -12.02 -11.81 -4.49
CA LEU A 431 -12.79 -12.15 -3.29
C LEU A 431 -13.02 -10.94 -2.37
N LEU A 432 -12.04 -10.04 -2.27
CA LEU A 432 -12.18 -8.79 -1.51
C LEU A 432 -13.21 -7.87 -2.16
N LEU A 433 -13.12 -7.65 -3.47
CA LEU A 433 -14.02 -6.75 -4.20
C LEU A 433 -15.47 -7.27 -4.20
N GLU A 434 -15.67 -8.56 -4.44
CA GLU A 434 -16.98 -9.21 -4.38
C GLU A 434 -17.64 -9.02 -3.00
N ARG A 435 -16.85 -9.16 -1.93
CA ARG A 435 -17.38 -9.10 -0.56
C ARG A 435 -17.55 -7.68 -0.03
N VAL A 436 -16.74 -6.73 -0.50
CA VAL A 436 -16.96 -5.30 -0.26
C VAL A 436 -18.26 -4.84 -0.91
N ALA A 437 -18.55 -5.29 -2.13
CA ALA A 437 -19.83 -5.05 -2.80
C ALA A 437 -21.03 -5.64 -2.02
N LEU A 438 -20.84 -6.79 -1.34
CA LEU A 438 -21.85 -7.38 -0.46
C LEU A 438 -21.97 -6.70 0.92
N SER A 439 -21.02 -5.84 1.29
CA SER A 439 -20.95 -5.20 2.62
C SER A 439 -21.54 -3.79 2.67
N THR A 440 -21.86 -3.19 1.52
CA THR A 440 -22.52 -1.88 1.47
C THR A 440 -23.95 -2.00 1.96
N SER A 441 -24.21 -1.34 3.10
CA SER A 441 -25.50 -1.25 3.77
C SER A 441 -26.44 -0.26 3.08
N GLU A 442 -26.65 -0.38 1.78
CA GLU A 442 -27.86 0.15 1.17
C GLU A 442 -28.95 -0.92 1.27
N GLY A 443 -30.19 -0.49 1.50
CA GLY A 443 -31.30 -1.33 1.93
C GLY A 443 -31.42 -2.63 1.13
N VAL A 444 -31.80 -3.71 1.83
CA VAL A 444 -32.00 -5.02 1.19
C VAL A 444 -33.16 -4.92 0.21
N GLU A 445 -32.85 -4.93 -1.08
CA GLU A 445 -33.85 -5.08 -2.14
C GLU A 445 -34.25 -6.57 -2.20
N LEU A 446 -35.45 -6.88 -1.70
CA LEU A 446 -35.95 -8.25 -1.68
C LEU A 446 -36.48 -8.64 -3.06
N ALA A 447 -35.97 -9.74 -3.61
CA ALA A 447 -36.50 -10.34 -4.83
C ALA A 447 -37.50 -11.46 -4.44
N PRO A 448 -38.82 -11.30 -4.68
CA PRO A 448 -39.83 -12.28 -4.26
C PRO A 448 -39.69 -13.65 -4.95
N ASP A 449 -39.14 -13.68 -6.18
CA ASP A 449 -39.00 -14.89 -6.99
C ASP A 449 -37.59 -15.51 -6.94
N ARG A 450 -36.76 -15.12 -5.96
CA ARG A 450 -35.37 -15.60 -5.83
C ARG A 450 -35.03 -15.99 -4.40
N VAL A 451 -33.95 -16.76 -4.26
CA VAL A 451 -33.33 -17.02 -2.96
C VAL A 451 -32.62 -15.74 -2.51
N ASN A 452 -33.07 -15.19 -1.38
CA ASN A 452 -32.48 -13.98 -0.80
C ASN A 452 -31.38 -14.39 0.20
N LEU A 453 -30.12 -14.05 -0.09
CA LEU A 453 -28.99 -14.31 0.80
C LEU A 453 -28.76 -13.09 1.69
N LEU A 454 -29.07 -13.23 2.99
CA LEU A 454 -29.09 -12.12 3.94
C LEU A 454 -28.19 -12.39 5.14
N THR A 455 -27.68 -11.32 5.75
CA THR A 455 -27.00 -11.41 7.06
C THR A 455 -28.03 -11.43 8.19
N LEU A 456 -27.73 -12.07 9.33
CA LEU A 456 -28.63 -12.08 10.48
C LEU A 456 -29.10 -10.69 10.91
N HIS A 457 -28.20 -9.71 10.88
CA HIS A 457 -28.47 -8.32 11.29
C HIS A 457 -29.44 -7.60 10.33
N SER A 458 -29.40 -7.94 9.04
CA SER A 458 -30.25 -7.31 8.01
C SER A 458 -31.64 -7.94 7.89
N THR A 459 -31.94 -9.01 8.63
CA THR A 459 -33.25 -9.68 8.60
C THR A 459 -34.29 -9.09 9.54
N LYS A 460 -33.92 -8.18 10.44
CA LYS A 460 -34.82 -7.68 11.49
C LYS A 460 -36.08 -7.04 10.88
N GLY A 461 -37.24 -7.59 11.23
CA GLY A 461 -38.54 -7.10 10.73
C GLY A 461 -38.99 -7.75 9.41
N LEU A 462 -38.17 -8.60 8.80
CA LEU A 462 -38.53 -9.41 7.64
C LEU A 462 -39.07 -10.77 8.09
N GLU A 463 -39.80 -11.46 7.23
CA GLU A 463 -40.27 -12.84 7.45
C GLU A 463 -40.35 -13.56 6.09
N PHE A 464 -40.05 -14.86 6.10
CA PHE A 464 -40.01 -15.71 4.91
C PHE A 464 -40.75 -17.02 5.17
N SER A 465 -41.38 -17.59 4.15
CA SER A 465 -42.02 -18.92 4.27
C SER A 465 -40.99 -19.99 4.70
N ARG A 466 -39.80 -19.97 4.10
CA ARG A 466 -38.71 -20.91 4.43
C ARG A 466 -37.41 -20.14 4.70
N VAL A 467 -36.71 -20.49 5.78
CA VAL A 467 -35.40 -19.92 6.14
C VAL A 467 -34.38 -21.03 6.29
N TYR A 468 -33.25 -20.88 5.60
CA TYR A 468 -32.09 -21.76 5.70
C TYR A 468 -30.97 -20.97 6.37
N MET A 469 -30.67 -21.29 7.63
CA MET A 469 -29.54 -20.73 8.35
C MET A 469 -28.32 -21.62 8.17
N LEU A 470 -27.28 -21.05 7.55
CA LEU A 470 -26.06 -21.75 7.21
C LEU A 470 -24.99 -21.52 8.28
N GLY A 471 -24.27 -22.57 8.68
CA GLY A 471 -23.11 -22.46 9.57
C GLY A 471 -23.47 -22.08 11.02
N VAL A 472 -24.45 -22.75 11.62
CA VAL A 472 -24.81 -22.57 13.04
C VAL A 472 -23.77 -23.28 13.93
N GLU A 473 -22.57 -22.72 13.94
CA GLU A 473 -21.34 -23.26 14.54
C GLU A 473 -20.84 -22.30 15.63
N ASP A 474 -20.24 -22.83 16.71
CA ASP A 474 -19.85 -22.00 17.86
C ASP A 474 -18.80 -20.96 17.46
N TYR A 475 -17.82 -21.33 16.63
CA TYR A 475 -16.80 -20.38 16.17
C TYR A 475 -17.32 -19.31 15.19
N GLU A 476 -18.41 -19.57 14.48
CA GLU A 476 -18.99 -18.64 13.50
C GLU A 476 -19.98 -17.67 14.15
N ILE A 477 -20.73 -18.11 15.17
CA ILE A 477 -21.72 -17.28 15.87
C ILE A 477 -21.11 -16.61 17.12
N LEU A 478 -20.29 -17.32 17.90
CA LEU A 478 -19.72 -16.81 19.15
C LEU A 478 -18.30 -16.25 19.02
N GLY A 479 -17.53 -16.70 18.02
CA GLY A 479 -16.12 -16.37 17.91
C GLY A 479 -15.22 -17.12 18.92
N TYR A 480 -13.94 -16.76 18.98
CA TYR A 480 -12.95 -17.45 19.81
C TYR A 480 -12.92 -16.89 21.25
N GLN A 481 -13.30 -17.71 22.24
CA GLN A 481 -13.38 -17.35 23.67
C GLN A 481 -14.29 -16.14 23.97
N PRO A 482 -15.62 -16.26 23.74
CA PRO A 482 -16.55 -15.17 23.92
C PRO A 482 -16.68 -14.75 25.39
N THR A 483 -16.85 -13.45 25.62
CA THR A 483 -17.34 -12.92 26.90
C THR A 483 -18.80 -13.29 27.11
N LYS A 484 -19.27 -13.21 28.36
CA LYS A 484 -20.67 -13.53 28.71
C LYS A 484 -21.69 -12.69 27.92
N ASP A 485 -21.39 -11.41 27.70
CA ASP A 485 -22.28 -10.50 26.95
C ASP A 485 -22.33 -10.85 25.46
N GLU A 486 -21.21 -11.28 24.88
CA GLU A 486 -21.14 -11.75 23.49
C GLU A 486 -21.93 -13.05 23.28
N VAL A 487 -21.91 -13.95 24.27
CA VAL A 487 -22.76 -15.15 24.26
C VAL A 487 -24.24 -14.78 24.23
N GLU A 488 -24.66 -13.81 25.05
CA GLU A 488 -26.06 -13.39 25.11
C GLU A 488 -26.52 -12.65 23.84
N GLU A 489 -25.67 -11.82 23.23
CA GLU A 489 -26.01 -11.18 21.96
C GLU A 489 -26.05 -12.17 20.80
N ALA A 490 -25.11 -13.13 20.75
CA ALA A 490 -25.13 -14.21 19.77
C ALA A 490 -26.40 -15.07 19.88
N ARG A 491 -26.83 -15.38 21.12
CA ARG A 491 -28.09 -16.07 21.42
C ARG A 491 -29.29 -15.30 20.87
N ARG A 492 -29.31 -13.98 21.10
CA ARG A 492 -30.37 -13.09 20.60
C ARG A 492 -30.39 -13.03 19.07
N LEU A 493 -29.24 -12.93 18.43
CA LEU A 493 -29.12 -12.90 16.96
C LEU A 493 -29.60 -14.20 16.32
N LEU A 494 -29.22 -15.35 16.88
CA LEU A 494 -29.69 -16.66 16.43
C LEU A 494 -31.23 -16.75 16.56
N TYR A 495 -31.78 -16.37 17.72
CA TYR A 495 -33.23 -16.31 17.92
C TYR A 495 -33.94 -15.39 16.92
N VAL A 496 -33.39 -14.21 16.65
CA VAL A 496 -33.93 -13.29 15.64
C VAL A 496 -33.93 -13.96 14.26
N GLY A 497 -32.85 -14.60 13.83
CA GLY A 497 -32.79 -15.32 12.56
C GLY A 497 -33.80 -16.46 12.46
N MET A 498 -33.94 -17.25 13.52
CA MET A 498 -34.88 -18.37 13.58
C MET A 498 -36.34 -17.90 13.47
N THR A 499 -36.69 -16.80 14.14
CA THR A 499 -38.04 -16.20 14.11
C THR A 499 -38.40 -15.56 12.78
N ARG A 500 -37.49 -15.53 11.79
CA ARG A 500 -37.81 -15.10 10.42
C ARG A 500 -38.57 -16.17 9.63
N ALA A 501 -38.53 -17.43 10.07
CA ALA A 501 -39.22 -18.53 9.40
C ALA A 501 -40.70 -18.58 9.79
N ARG A 502 -41.60 -18.54 8.81
CA ARG A 502 -43.04 -18.75 9.02
C ARG A 502 -43.44 -20.22 9.02
N GLU A 503 -42.93 -20.99 8.05
CA GLU A 503 -43.36 -22.37 7.84
C GLU A 503 -42.23 -23.36 8.10
N ARG A 504 -41.01 -23.05 7.63
CA ARG A 504 -39.89 -23.98 7.71
C ARG A 504 -38.58 -23.29 8.05
N LEU A 505 -37.92 -23.81 9.08
CA LEU A 505 -36.57 -23.44 9.47
C LEU A 505 -35.62 -24.62 9.28
N VAL A 506 -34.50 -24.38 8.60
CA VAL A 506 -33.42 -25.37 8.46
C VAL A 506 -32.15 -24.76 9.01
N LEU A 507 -31.53 -25.43 9.98
CA LEU A 507 -30.24 -25.05 10.55
C LEU A 507 -29.19 -26.06 10.08
N THR A 508 -28.06 -25.59 9.57
CA THR A 508 -26.97 -26.47 9.10
C THR A 508 -25.67 -26.18 9.84
N ARG A 509 -24.85 -27.23 10.02
CA ARG A 509 -23.49 -27.15 10.57
C ARG A 509 -22.60 -28.20 9.90
N VAL A 510 -21.30 -27.97 9.84
CA VAL A 510 -20.31 -29.03 9.58
C VAL A 510 -19.73 -29.58 10.88
N GLN A 511 -19.11 -30.76 10.84
CA GLN A 511 -18.46 -31.37 12.02
C GLN A 511 -17.04 -30.82 12.27
N ARG A 512 -16.32 -30.50 11.19
CA ARG A 512 -14.94 -29.99 11.24
C ARG A 512 -14.71 -28.94 10.16
N ARG A 513 -13.91 -27.92 10.50
CA ARG A 513 -13.46 -26.86 9.59
C ARG A 513 -12.03 -26.48 9.96
N PHE A 514 -11.14 -26.36 8.97
CA PHE A 514 -9.71 -26.08 9.16
C PHE A 514 -9.02 -26.99 10.20
N GLY A 515 -9.34 -28.28 10.19
CA GLY A 515 -8.75 -29.28 11.11
C GLY A 515 -9.24 -29.21 12.55
N ARG A 516 -10.16 -28.29 12.89
CA ARG A 516 -10.76 -28.14 14.22
C ARG A 516 -12.22 -28.59 14.22
N GLU A 517 -12.71 -29.04 15.37
CA GLU A 517 -14.16 -29.25 15.56
C GLU A 517 -14.85 -27.89 15.63
N THR A 518 -15.93 -27.72 14.88
CA THR A 518 -16.64 -26.44 14.71
C THR A 518 -17.64 -26.14 15.82
N GLY A 519 -17.88 -27.10 16.72
CA GLY A 519 -18.91 -27.00 17.75
C GLY A 519 -20.32 -26.91 17.15
N GLY A 520 -21.12 -26.01 17.68
CA GLY A 520 -22.55 -25.84 17.36
C GLY A 520 -23.45 -26.62 18.31
N SER A 521 -22.88 -27.20 19.37
CA SER A 521 -23.60 -27.85 20.46
C SER A 521 -24.20 -26.83 21.42
N SER A 522 -23.51 -25.73 21.72
CA SER A 522 -23.89 -24.85 22.83
C SER A 522 -25.33 -24.35 22.73
N PHE A 523 -25.76 -23.83 21.58
CA PHE A 523 -27.15 -23.39 21.39
C PHE A 523 -28.10 -24.49 20.91
N LEU A 524 -27.66 -25.44 20.07
CA LEU A 524 -28.53 -26.51 19.56
C LEU A 524 -28.87 -27.56 20.63
N GLU A 525 -27.92 -27.89 21.51
CA GLU A 525 -28.12 -28.79 22.66
C GLU A 525 -28.99 -28.13 23.73
N GLU A 526 -28.81 -26.84 24.01
CA GLU A 526 -29.69 -26.07 24.90
C GLU A 526 -31.15 -26.09 24.39
N MET A 527 -31.35 -25.97 23.07
CA MET A 527 -32.67 -26.09 22.43
C MET A 527 -33.18 -27.53 22.33
N ARG A 528 -32.37 -28.53 22.74
CA ARG A 528 -32.66 -29.97 22.68
C ARG A 528 -33.06 -30.46 21.29
N LEU A 529 -32.55 -29.80 20.25
CA LEU A 529 -32.83 -30.19 18.87
C LEU A 529 -32.00 -31.44 18.52
N ARG A 530 -32.67 -32.51 18.06
CA ARG A 530 -31.97 -33.70 17.57
C ARG A 530 -31.25 -33.34 16.28
N THR A 531 -29.92 -33.47 16.28
CA THR A 531 -29.13 -33.31 15.06
C THR A 531 -29.34 -34.53 14.16
N LEU A 532 -29.88 -34.30 12.98
CA LEU A 532 -30.00 -35.31 11.94
C LEU A 532 -28.69 -35.31 11.12
N ASP A 533 -28.04 -36.46 10.96
CA ASP A 533 -26.88 -36.57 10.06
C ASP A 533 -27.37 -36.62 8.62
N LEU A 534 -27.12 -35.55 7.86
CA LEU A 534 -27.51 -35.42 6.46
C LEU A 534 -26.83 -36.45 5.52
N ARG A 535 -25.85 -37.21 6.03
CA ARG A 535 -25.24 -38.34 5.33
C ARG A 535 -26.07 -39.62 5.41
N ASP A 536 -27.09 -39.69 6.26
CA ASP A 536 -28.02 -40.82 6.28
C ASP A 536 -28.90 -40.81 5.00
N PRO A 537 -28.77 -41.80 4.11
CA PRO A 537 -29.53 -41.85 2.86
C PRO A 537 -31.05 -41.86 3.07
N LYS A 538 -31.53 -42.30 4.24
CA LYS A 538 -32.96 -42.42 4.56
C LYS A 538 -33.63 -41.07 4.86
N LEU A 539 -32.85 -40.03 5.13
CA LEU A 539 -33.35 -38.70 5.52
C LEU A 539 -33.44 -37.71 4.34
N ARG A 540 -32.89 -38.04 3.16
CA ARG A 540 -32.89 -37.20 1.96
C ARG A 540 -34.28 -36.78 1.44
N PRO A 541 -35.33 -37.63 1.45
CA PRO A 541 -36.66 -37.23 0.95
C PRO A 541 -37.36 -36.15 1.81
N ALA A 542 -37.03 -36.05 3.09
CA ALA A 542 -37.65 -35.08 4.01
C ALA A 542 -37.09 -33.65 3.86
N LEU A 543 -35.95 -33.47 3.19
CA LEU A 543 -35.23 -32.19 3.08
C LEU A 543 -35.63 -31.35 1.86
N LEU A 544 -36.18 -31.97 0.82
CA LEU A 544 -36.54 -31.32 -0.45
C LEU A 544 -38.06 -31.15 -0.66
N GLY A 545 -38.89 -31.65 0.26
CA GLY A 545 -40.36 -31.44 0.28
C GLY A 545 -40.80 -30.08 0.82
#